data_AF-A0A7X6R363-F1
#
_entry.id   AF-A0A7X6R363-F1
#
_cell.length_a   1.000
_cell.length_b   1.000
_cell.length_c   1.000
_cell.angle_alpha   90.00
_cell.angle_beta   90.00
_cell.angle_gamma   90.00
#
_symmetry.space_group_name_H-M   'P 1'
#
loop_
_entity.id
_entity.type
_entity.pdbx_description
1 polymer ?
#
loop_
_entity_poly.entity_id
_entity_poly.type
_entity_poly.pdbx_seq_one_letter_code
_entity_poly.pdbx_strand_id
1 'polypeptide(L)'
;MVTVYANQTVVRAEDLPDVIRAAEVLGFGLKIENVLVPDDDGGYSLEWIVTRDEDVPAYEEWDGRYEDADDDGELILSSAE
;
A
#
# COMPACT_ATOMS: atom_id res chain seq x y z
N MET A 1 14.94 11.63 -7.96
CA MET A 1 14.95 10.68 -9.09
C MET A 1 14.50 9.34 -8.52
N VAL A 2 13.31 8.85 -8.88
CA VAL A 2 12.75 7.58 -8.41
C VAL A 2 13.16 6.50 -9.41
N THR A 3 13.88 5.47 -8.94
CA THR A 3 14.24 4.33 -9.79
C THR A 3 13.10 3.32 -9.72
N VAL A 4 12.37 3.16 -10.82
CA VAL A 4 11.30 2.17 -10.95
C VAL A 4 11.87 0.97 -11.70
N TYR A 5 11.80 -0.23 -11.12
CA TYR A 5 12.19 -1.46 -11.80
C TYR A 5 11.08 -1.93 -12.76
N ALA A 6 11.39 -2.75 -13.77
CA ALA A 6 10.44 -3.15 -14.83
C ALA A 6 9.16 -3.87 -14.33
N ASN A 7 9.13 -4.26 -13.05
CA ASN A 7 8.01 -4.93 -12.38
C ASN A 7 7.26 -4.00 -11.39
N GLN A 8 7.64 -2.72 -11.33
CA GLN A 8 7.06 -1.73 -10.43
C GLN A 8 6.36 -0.63 -11.21
N THR A 9 5.32 -0.05 -10.62
CA THR A 9 4.66 1.14 -11.16
C THR A 9 4.25 2.07 -10.03
N VAL A 10 4.26 3.37 -10.30
CA VAL A 10 3.67 4.39 -9.42
C VAL A 10 2.20 4.53 -9.80
N VAL A 11 1.33 4.59 -8.80
CA VAL A 11 -0.12 4.63 -8.96
C VAL A 11 -0.68 5.70 -8.04
N ARG A 12 -1.69 6.43 -8.53
CA ARG A 12 -2.43 7.40 -7.73
C ARG A 12 -3.36 6.69 -6.75
N ALA A 13 -3.74 7.40 -5.69
CA ALA A 13 -4.64 6.87 -4.67
C ALA A 13 -6.01 6.49 -5.23
N GLU A 14 -6.51 7.21 -6.24
CA GLU A 14 -7.82 6.95 -6.87
C GLU A 14 -7.84 5.63 -7.68
N ASP A 15 -6.71 5.27 -8.30
CA ASP A 15 -6.59 4.09 -9.15
C ASP A 15 -6.18 2.82 -8.37
N LEU A 16 -5.67 2.97 -7.14
CA LEU A 16 -5.19 1.86 -6.32
C LEU A 16 -6.25 0.75 -6.10
N PRO A 17 -7.53 1.04 -5.81
CA PRO A 17 -8.56 0.01 -5.64
C PRO A 17 -8.77 -0.86 -6.89
N ASP A 18 -8.74 -0.25 -8.07
CA ASP A 18 -8.88 -0.97 -9.33
C ASP A 18 -7.68 -1.87 -9.61
N VAL A 19 -6.47 -1.42 -9.26
CA VAL A 19 -5.24 -2.22 -9.38
C VAL A 19 -5.26 -3.43 -8.45
N ILE A 20 -5.66 -3.26 -7.19
CA ILE A 20 -5.81 -4.36 -6.23
C ILE A 20 -6.79 -5.39 -6.75
N ARG A 21 -7.98 -4.95 -7.16
CA ARG A 21 -9.02 -5.83 -7.68
C ARG A 21 -8.57 -6.59 -8.94
N ALA A 22 -7.83 -5.93 -9.82
CA ALA A 22 -7.30 -6.56 -11.01
C ALA A 22 -6.29 -7.67 -10.66
N ALA A 23 -5.40 -7.43 -9.68
CA ALA A 23 -4.44 -8.43 -9.21
C ALA A 23 -5.13 -9.64 -8.56
N GLU A 24 -6.19 -9.43 -7.78
CA GLU A 24 -7.01 -10.50 -7.21
C GLU A 24 -7.65 -11.38 -8.30
N VAL A 25 -8.25 -10.75 -9.33
CA VAL A 25 -8.86 -11.48 -10.46
C VAL A 25 -7.82 -12.27 -11.26
N LEU A 26 -6.59 -11.75 -11.36
CA LEU A 26 -5.49 -12.39 -12.08
C LEU A 26 -4.70 -13.38 -11.23
N GLY A 27 -4.97 -13.46 -9.92
CA GLY A 27 -4.40 -14.44 -8.99
C GLY A 27 -2.94 -14.23 -8.65
N PHE A 28 -2.48 -12.98 -8.51
CA PHE A 28 -1.13 -12.65 -8.03
C PHE A 28 -1.17 -11.55 -6.97
N GLY A 29 -0.15 -11.48 -6.12
CA GLY A 29 -0.08 -10.49 -5.06
C GLY A 29 0.51 -9.17 -5.50
N LEU A 30 0.33 -8.17 -4.64
CA LEU A 30 0.92 -6.85 -4.79
C LEU A 30 1.62 -6.46 -3.49
N LYS A 31 2.85 -5.96 -3.60
CA LYS A 31 3.48 -5.20 -2.53
C LYS A 31 3.20 -3.72 -2.78
N ILE A 32 2.57 -3.07 -1.80
CA ILE A 32 2.11 -1.68 -1.87
C ILE A 32 2.89 -0.84 -0.85
N GLU A 33 3.54 0.22 -1.32
CA GLU A 33 4.40 1.08 -0.50
C GLU A 33 4.05 2.55 -0.75
N ASN A 34 4.08 3.38 0.30
CA ASN A 34 3.84 4.82 0.18
C ASN A 34 5.11 5.49 -0.35
N VAL A 35 4.96 6.41 -1.30
CA VAL A 35 6.08 7.22 -1.80
C VAL A 35 5.67 8.68 -1.92
N LEU A 36 6.61 9.57 -1.60
CA LEU A 36 6.48 11.00 -1.87
C LEU A 36 7.11 11.29 -3.24
N VAL A 37 6.30 11.76 -4.18
CA VAL A 37 6.74 12.14 -5.52
C VAL A 37 6.75 13.66 -5.63
N PRO A 38 7.86 14.26 -6.10
CA PRO A 38 7.90 15.71 -6.29
C PRO A 38 6.89 16.13 -7.37
N ASP A 39 6.10 17.14 -7.06
CA ASP A 39 5.14 17.74 -7.98
C ASP A 39 5.74 18.92 -8.75
N ASP A 40 5.11 19.33 -9.85
CA ASP A 40 5.62 20.38 -10.76
C ASP A 40 5.64 21.76 -10.06
N ASP A 41 4.75 21.98 -9.10
CA ASP A 41 4.68 23.20 -8.26
C ASP A 41 5.70 23.22 -7.10
N GLY A 42 6.64 22.27 -7.06
CA GLY A 42 7.68 22.19 -6.02
C GLY A 42 7.18 21.60 -4.69
N GLY A 43 5.99 21.00 -4.69
CA GLY A 43 5.45 20.23 -3.58
C GLY A 43 5.83 18.74 -3.63
N TYR A 44 5.25 17.96 -2.71
CA TYR A 44 5.29 16.51 -2.75
C TYR A 44 3.87 15.96 -2.72
N SER A 45 3.60 15.04 -3.65
CA SER A 45 2.35 14.31 -3.74
C SER A 45 2.54 12.90 -3.17
N LEU A 46 1.56 12.44 -2.40
CA LEU A 46 1.57 11.08 -1.83
C LEU A 46 1.00 10.11 -2.87
N GLU A 47 1.86 9.22 -3.36
CA GLU A 47 1.52 8.20 -4.35
C GLU A 47 1.90 6.81 -3.84
N TRP A 48 1.54 5.78 -4.59
CA TRP A 48 1.73 4.39 -4.23
C TRP A 48 2.67 3.70 -5.20
N ILE A 49 3.74 3.08 -4.71
CA ILE A 49 4.51 2.13 -5.50
C ILE A 49 3.83 0.77 -5.37
N VAL A 50 3.43 0.21 -6.51
CA VAL A 50 2.90 -1.13 -6.62
C VAL A 50 3.95 -2.00 -7.29
N THR A 51 4.35 -3.07 -6.61
CA THR A 51 5.24 -4.11 -7.13
C THR A 51 4.44 -5.39 -7.28
N ARG A 52 4.50 -6.04 -8.43
CA ARG A 52 3.88 -7.35 -8.60
C ARG A 52 4.66 -8.38 -7.78
N ASP A 53 3.94 -9.16 -7.00
CA ASP A 53 4.45 -10.26 -6.22
C ASP A 53 3.89 -11.57 -6.78
N GLU A 54 4.71 -12.62 -6.80
CA GLU A 54 4.29 -13.95 -7.27
C GLU A 54 3.46 -14.70 -6.20
N ASP A 55 3.57 -14.28 -4.94
CA ASP A 55 2.80 -14.79 -3.81
C ASP A 55 1.57 -13.91 -3.59
N VAL A 56 0.39 -14.54 -3.48
CA VAL A 56 -0.84 -13.80 -3.14
C VAL A 56 -0.86 -13.63 -1.62
N PRO A 57 -0.89 -12.39 -1.09
CA PRO A 57 -0.97 -12.19 0.35
C PRO A 57 -2.22 -12.87 0.90
N ALA A 58 -2.01 -13.83 1.80
CA ALA A 58 -3.07 -14.52 2.50
C ALA A 58 -3.58 -13.61 3.63
N TYR A 59 -4.51 -12.71 3.30
CA TYR A 59 -5.23 -11.96 4.33
C TYR A 59 -6.18 -12.90 5.05
N GLU A 60 -6.22 -12.79 6.38
CA GLU A 60 -7.28 -13.42 7.16
C GLU A 60 -8.61 -12.76 6.78
N GLU A 61 -9.65 -13.56 6.51
CA GLU A 61 -10.98 -13.03 6.28
C GLU A 61 -11.42 -12.23 7.51
N TRP A 62 -11.55 -10.91 7.34
CA TRP A 62 -12.02 -10.05 8.40
C TRP A 62 -13.53 -10.25 8.59
N ASP A 63 -13.96 -10.57 9.81
CA ASP A 63 -15.37 -10.82 10.19
C ASP A 63 -16.27 -9.57 10.04
N GLY A 64 -15.71 -8.43 9.59
CA GLY A 64 -16.42 -7.15 9.47
C GLY A 64 -16.79 -6.52 10.81
N ARG A 65 -16.36 -7.13 11.92
CA ARG A 65 -16.44 -6.57 13.26
C ARG A 65 -15.11 -5.91 13.59
N TYR A 66 -15.18 -4.65 14.00
CA TYR A 66 -14.07 -4.02 14.69
C TYR A 66 -13.91 -4.72 16.05
N GLU A 67 -12.90 -5.56 16.18
CA GLU A 67 -12.41 -5.97 17.48
C GLU A 67 -11.65 -4.76 18.03
N ASP A 68 -12.17 -4.18 19.11
CA ASP A 68 -11.41 -3.21 19.90
C ASP A 68 -10.12 -3.93 20.26
N ALA A 69 -8.99 -3.43 19.76
CA ALA A 69 -7.68 -3.99 20.10
C ALA A 69 -7.57 -3.85 21.62
N ASP A 70 -7.83 -4.94 22.34
CA ASP A 70 -7.76 -5.00 23.80
C ASP A 70 -6.50 -4.24 24.22
N ASP A 71 -6.69 -3.25 25.09
CA ASP A 71 -5.76 -2.22 25.59
C ASP A 71 -4.57 -2.83 26.36
N ASP A 72 -3.91 -3.84 25.80
CA ASP A 72 -2.78 -4.58 26.39
C ASP A 72 -1.72 -4.92 25.33
N GLY A 73 -1.81 -4.30 24.15
CA GLY A 73 -0.81 -4.34 23.09
C GLY A 73 -0.38 -2.93 22.72
N GLU A 74 0.38 -2.28 23.61
CA GLU A 74 1.03 -0.99 23.39
C GLU A 74 1.55 -0.85 21.94
N LEU A 75 0.76 -0.21 21.07
CA LEU A 75 1.23 0.23 19.76
C LEU A 75 2.11 1.45 20.03
N ILE A 76 3.39 1.19 20.30
CA ILE A 76 4.43 2.21 20.46
C ILE A 76 4.61 2.90 19.10
N LEU A 77 3.74 3.85 18.78
CA LEU A 77 4.03 4.89 17.80
C LEU A 77 4.93 5.89 18.50
N SER A 78 6.23 5.59 18.52
CA SER A 78 7.25 6.56 18.93
C SER A 78 7.30 7.71 17.92
N SER A 79 6.35 8.63 18.05
CA SER A 79 6.51 9.99 17.55
C SER A 79 7.63 10.62 18.37
N ALA A 80 8.79 10.77 17.73
CA ALA A 80 9.89 11.54 18.26
C ALA A 80 9.46 13.00 18.39
N GLU A 81 9.51 13.52 19.61
CA GLU A 81 9.61 14.94 19.91
C GLU A 81 10.97 15.19 20.59
#